data_AF-A0A2H0TA20-F1
#
_entry.id   AF-A0A2H0TA20-F1
#
_cell.length_a   1.000
_cell.length_b   1.000
_cell.length_c   1.000
_cell.angle_alpha   90.00
_cell.angle_beta   90.00
_cell.angle_gamma   90.00
#
_symmetry.space_group_name_H-M   'P 1'
#
loop_
_entity.id
_entity.type
_entity.pdbx_description
1 polymer ?
#
loop_
_entity_poly.entity_id
_entity_poly.type
_entity_poly.pdbx_seq_one_letter_code
_entity_poly.pdbx_strand_id
1 'polypeptide(L)'
;MCKKILQNPYIKNILLALIVVIFGFILLNLTFLFYALIINLVLKFFPDDFVMTNQWFMPLMIIVVSLIIAIVSWFVFKSKLKEIYKATFLVVPVAVVLAIIGMFLYRLPIAVFSLSGFISIGILYYFYRAK
;
A
#
# COMPACT_ATOMS: atom_id res chain seq x y z
N MET A 1 -22.17 11.46 -27.55
CA MET A 1 -21.18 12.56 -27.48
C MET A 1 -19.85 12.14 -26.84
N CYS A 2 -19.81 11.32 -25.77
CA CYS A 2 -18.56 10.83 -25.13
C CYS A 2 -17.58 10.04 -26.02
N LYS A 3 -18.03 9.42 -27.12
CA LYS A 3 -17.17 8.55 -27.96
C LYS A 3 -16.09 9.31 -28.76
N LYS A 4 -16.31 10.58 -29.12
CA LYS A 4 -15.33 11.37 -29.90
C LYS A 4 -14.20 11.94 -29.04
N ILE A 5 -14.45 12.23 -27.76
CA ILE A 5 -13.44 12.78 -26.84
C ILE A 5 -12.36 11.73 -26.50
N LEU A 6 -12.73 10.45 -26.47
CA LEU A 6 -11.85 9.31 -26.19
C LEU A 6 -10.92 8.90 -27.34
N GLN A 7 -11.08 9.48 -28.54
CA GLN A 7 -10.24 9.17 -29.70
C GLN A 7 -8.92 9.95 -29.73
N ASN A 8 -8.82 11.07 -28.99
CA ASN A 8 -7.58 11.82 -28.92
C ASN A 8 -6.58 11.10 -27.97
N PRO A 9 -5.41 10.63 -28.46
CA PRO A 9 -4.48 9.83 -27.67
C PRO A 9 -3.99 10.54 -26.41
N TYR A 10 -3.88 11.87 -26.43
CA TYR A 10 -3.47 12.65 -25.27
C TYR A 10 -4.54 12.66 -24.17
N ILE A 11 -5.81 12.86 -24.52
CA ILE A 11 -6.93 12.87 -23.56
C ILE A 11 -7.09 11.47 -22.93
N LYS A 12 -6.97 10.41 -23.74
CA LYS A 12 -7.03 9.03 -23.26
C LYS A 12 -5.93 8.74 -22.23
N ASN A 13 -4.70 9.19 -22.47
CA ASN A 13 -3.58 8.95 -21.55
C ASN A 13 -3.72 9.73 -20.24
N ILE A 14 -4.16 11.00 -20.30
CA ILE A 14 -4.44 11.79 -19.10
C ILE A 14 -5.58 11.15 -18.29
N LEU A 15 -6.63 10.68 -18.96
CA LEU A 15 -7.75 10.01 -18.30
C LEU A 15 -7.30 8.70 -17.62
N LEU A 16 -6.46 7.90 -18.28
CA LEU A 16 -5.87 6.69 -17.69
C LEU A 16 -5.00 7.02 -16.47
N ALA A 17 -4.16 8.05 -16.54
CA ALA A 17 -3.36 8.51 -15.41
C ALA A 17 -4.25 8.94 -14.23
N LEU A 18 -5.33 9.68 -14.50
CA LEU A 18 -6.29 10.11 -13.48
C LEU A 18 -6.98 8.91 -12.82
N ILE A 19 -7.40 7.91 -13.62
CA ILE A 19 -7.99 6.67 -13.11
C ILE A 19 -7.00 5.95 -12.19
N VAL A 20 -5.73 5.83 -12.59
CA VAL A 20 -4.69 5.18 -11.77
C VAL A 20 -4.50 5.91 -10.44
N VAL A 21 -4.47 7.25 -10.44
CA VAL A 21 -4.34 8.06 -9.22
C VAL A 21 -5.55 7.87 -8.30
N ILE A 22 -6.77 7.90 -8.86
CA ILE A 22 -8.01 7.72 -8.08
C ILE A 22 -8.06 6.31 -7.47
N PHE A 23 -7.80 5.28 -8.27
CA PHE A 23 -7.77 3.90 -7.77
C PHE A 23 -6.66 3.71 -6.73
N GLY A 24 -5.48 4.26 -6.95
CA GLY A 24 -4.37 4.23 -6.00
C GLY A 24 -4.75 4.88 -4.67
N PHE A 25 -5.43 6.04 -4.71
CA PHE A 25 -5.92 6.71 -3.51
C PHE A 25 -6.96 5.87 -2.75
N ILE A 26 -7.92 5.26 -3.46
CA ILE A 26 -8.91 4.35 -2.85
C ILE A 26 -8.21 3.15 -2.20
N LEU A 27 -7.24 2.56 -2.89
CA LEU A 27 -6.49 1.40 -2.39
C LEU A 27 -5.68 1.75 -1.14
N LEU A 28 -5.07 2.93 -1.11
CA LEU A 28 -4.32 3.43 0.04
C LEU A 28 -5.24 3.59 1.27
N ASN A 29 -6.42 4.17 1.09
CA ASN A 29 -7.39 4.32 2.19
C ASN A 29 -7.90 2.97 2.69
N LEU A 30 -8.21 2.04 1.79
CA LEU A 30 -8.56 0.65 2.15
C LEU A 30 -7.44 -0.02 2.94
N THR A 31 -6.19 0.17 2.52
CA THR A 31 -5.01 -0.38 3.19
C THR A 31 -4.90 0.13 4.63
N PHE A 32 -5.08 1.44 4.85
CA PHE A 32 -5.10 2.02 6.20
C PHE A 32 -6.27 1.50 7.04
N LEU A 33 -7.45 1.33 6.43
CA LEU A 33 -8.61 0.76 7.12
C LEU A 33 -8.34 -0.68 7.55
N PHE A 34 -7.78 -1.52 6.68
CA PHE A 34 -7.39 -2.89 7.03
C PHE A 34 -6.33 -2.92 8.12
N TYR A 35 -5.31 -2.08 8.03
CA TYR A 35 -4.28 -1.97 9.06
C TYR A 35 -4.88 -1.59 10.43
N ALA A 36 -5.74 -0.57 10.46
CA ALA A 36 -6.44 -0.16 11.66
C ALA A 36 -7.36 -1.25 12.22
N LEU A 37 -8.05 -2.00 11.36
CA LEU A 37 -8.91 -3.11 11.77
C LEU A 37 -8.09 -4.22 12.43
N ILE A 38 -6.97 -4.63 11.81
CA ILE A 38 -6.08 -5.66 12.38
C ILE A 38 -5.52 -5.18 13.73
N ILE A 39 -5.07 -3.93 13.82
CA ILE A 39 -4.58 -3.34 15.07
C ILE A 39 -5.64 -3.38 16.17
N ASN A 40 -6.84 -2.90 15.89
CA ASN A 40 -7.93 -2.88 16.87
C ASN A 40 -8.32 -4.31 17.30
N LEU A 41 -8.29 -5.26 16.36
CA LEU A 41 -8.58 -6.65 16.65
C LEU A 41 -7.52 -7.27 17.58
N VAL A 42 -6.23 -6.97 17.34
CA VAL A 42 -5.12 -7.42 18.20
C VAL A 42 -5.18 -6.74 19.57
N LEU A 43 -5.39 -5.42 19.62
CA LEU A 43 -5.51 -4.65 20.85
C LEU A 43 -6.61 -5.19 21.77
N LYS A 44 -7.73 -5.68 21.23
CA LYS A 44 -8.81 -6.28 22.01
C LYS A 44 -8.37 -7.52 22.81
N PHE A 45 -7.27 -8.18 22.43
CA PHE A 45 -6.71 -9.33 23.15
C PHE A 45 -5.72 -8.94 24.25
N PHE A 46 -5.32 -7.67 24.35
CA PHE A 46 -4.40 -7.18 25.38
C PHE A 46 -5.11 -6.19 26.32
N PRO A 47 -4.87 -6.26 27.63
CA PRO A 47 -5.39 -5.26 28.57
C PRO A 47 -4.72 -3.90 28.34
N ASP A 48 -5.49 -2.83 28.44
CA ASP A 48 -5.05 -1.45 28.16
C ASP A 48 -3.81 -1.04 28.97
N ASP A 49 -3.72 -1.53 30.21
CA ASP A 49 -2.60 -1.29 31.12
C ASP A 49 -1.27 -1.81 30.56
N PHE A 50 -1.29 -2.96 29.86
CA PHE A 50 -0.11 -3.56 29.26
C PHE A 50 0.35 -2.78 28.03
N VAL A 51 -0.61 -2.21 27.27
CA VAL A 51 -0.35 -1.41 26.07
C VAL A 51 0.33 -0.09 26.43
N MET A 52 -0.15 0.60 27.47
CA MET A 52 0.40 1.91 27.86
C MET A 52 1.75 1.82 28.57
N THR A 53 2.03 0.72 29.28
CA THR A 53 3.24 0.60 30.10
C THR A 53 4.44 0.06 29.29
N ASN A 54 4.18 -0.69 28.22
CA ASN A 54 5.24 -1.38 27.49
C ASN A 54 5.63 -0.62 26.21
N GLN A 55 6.75 0.10 26.27
CA GLN A 55 7.31 0.86 25.13
C GLN A 55 7.63 -0.03 23.90
N TRP A 56 7.83 -1.34 24.11
CA TRP A 56 8.09 -2.31 23.04
C TRP A 56 6.82 -2.83 22.36
N PHE A 57 5.64 -2.48 22.88
CA PHE A 57 4.37 -2.95 22.35
C PHE A 57 4.15 -2.51 20.89
N MET A 58 4.51 -1.27 20.56
CA MET A 58 4.33 -0.75 19.20
C MET A 58 5.26 -1.42 18.16
N PRO A 59 6.59 -1.59 18.41
CA PRO A 59 7.43 -2.43 17.55
C PRO A 59 6.93 -3.88 17.42
N LEU A 60 6.52 -4.51 18.53
CA LEU A 60 5.99 -5.88 18.51
C LEU A 60 4.71 -5.99 17.67
N MET A 61 3.81 -5.01 17.76
CA MET A 61 2.60 -4.94 16.95
C MET A 61 2.91 -4.92 15.46
N ILE A 62 3.93 -4.18 15.03
CA ILE A 62 4.34 -4.13 13.62
C ILE A 62 4.87 -5.48 13.15
N ILE A 63 5.63 -6.18 14.00
CA ILE A 63 6.11 -7.54 13.72
C ILE A 63 4.91 -8.51 13.60
N VAL A 64 3.97 -8.47 14.55
CA VAL A 64 2.78 -9.33 14.55
C VAL A 64 1.91 -9.09 13.32
N VAL A 65 1.63 -7.83 12.97
CA VAL A 65 0.87 -7.49 11.75
C VAL A 65 1.58 -7.99 10.50
N SER A 66 2.90 -7.80 10.41
CA SER A 66 3.71 -8.29 9.28
C SER A 66 3.67 -9.82 9.17
N LEU A 67 3.69 -10.52 10.31
CA LEU A 67 3.65 -11.98 10.38
C LEU A 67 2.26 -12.52 9.98
N ILE A 68 1.18 -11.90 10.45
CA ILE A 68 -0.20 -12.20 10.01
C ILE A 68 -0.30 -12.02 8.50
N ILE A 69 0.19 -10.90 7.97
CA ILE A 69 0.19 -10.63 6.53
C ILE A 69 0.96 -11.71 5.76
N ALA A 70 2.13 -12.11 6.25
CA ALA A 70 2.94 -13.17 5.62
C ALA A 70 2.22 -14.52 5.61
N ILE A 71 1.58 -14.89 6.73
CA ILE A 71 0.78 -16.13 6.83
C ILE A 71 -0.39 -16.09 5.84
N VAL A 72 -1.17 -15.02 5.83
CA VAL A 72 -2.32 -14.89 4.93
C VAL A 72 -1.86 -14.91 3.47
N SER A 73 -0.77 -14.21 3.14
CA SER A 73 -0.17 -14.23 1.80
C SER A 73 0.26 -15.65 1.41
N TRP A 74 0.91 -16.38 2.31
CA TRP A 74 1.31 -17.77 2.10
C TRP A 74 0.12 -18.69 1.77
N PHE A 75 -0.97 -18.58 2.53
CA PHE A 75 -2.19 -19.36 2.26
C PHE A 75 -2.80 -19.02 0.90
N VAL A 76 -2.81 -17.74 0.51
CA VAL A 76 -3.33 -17.31 -0.80
C VAL A 76 -2.46 -17.83 -1.95
N PHE A 77 -1.13 -17.81 -1.80
CA PHE A 77 -0.23 -18.39 -2.79
C PHE A 77 -0.41 -19.90 -2.96
N LYS A 78 -0.60 -20.63 -1.86
CA LYS A 78 -0.84 -22.08 -1.86
C LYS A 78 -2.21 -22.45 -2.44
N SER A 79 -3.17 -21.52 -2.43
CA SER A 79 -4.53 -21.77 -2.91
C SER A 79 -4.60 -21.97 -4.44
N LYS A 80 -5.64 -22.67 -4.92
CA LYS A 80 -5.93 -22.88 -6.35
C LYS A 80 -6.62 -21.65 -7.02
N LEU A 81 -6.53 -20.48 -6.41
CA LEU A 81 -7.10 -19.24 -6.95
C LEU A 81 -6.44 -18.88 -8.31
N LYS A 82 -7.23 -18.33 -9.24
CA LYS A 82 -6.70 -17.82 -10.51
C LYS A 82 -5.67 -16.71 -10.24
N GLU A 83 -4.67 -16.61 -11.11
CA GLU A 83 -3.54 -15.68 -10.96
C GLU A 83 -3.95 -14.23 -10.71
N ILE A 84 -5.04 -13.78 -11.35
CA ILE A 84 -5.58 -12.42 -11.16
C ILE A 84 -5.96 -12.17 -9.69
N TYR A 85 -6.59 -13.13 -9.02
CA TYR A 85 -6.96 -12.96 -7.61
C TYR A 85 -5.74 -12.98 -6.69
N LYS A 86 -4.73 -13.79 -7.00
CA LYS A 86 -3.47 -13.80 -6.26
C LYS A 86 -2.72 -12.48 -6.41
N ALA A 87 -2.70 -11.94 -7.63
CA ALA A 87 -2.09 -10.64 -7.92
C ALA A 87 -2.79 -9.51 -7.17
N THR A 88 -4.13 -9.43 -7.22
CA THR A 88 -4.90 -8.44 -6.47
C THR A 88 -4.70 -8.58 -4.97
N PHE A 89 -4.69 -9.80 -4.46
CA PHE A 89 -4.49 -10.06 -3.04
C PHE A 89 -3.10 -9.62 -2.57
N LEU A 90 -2.07 -9.77 -3.41
CA LEU A 90 -0.70 -9.31 -3.14
C LEU A 90 -0.55 -7.79 -3.13
N VAL A 91 -1.43 -7.05 -3.81
CA VAL A 91 -1.36 -5.58 -3.77
C VAL A 91 -1.61 -5.08 -2.36
N VAL A 92 -2.53 -5.71 -1.61
CA VAL A 92 -2.87 -5.31 -0.24
C VAL A 92 -1.67 -5.39 0.72
N PRO A 93 -0.99 -6.54 0.92
CA PRO A 93 0.14 -6.65 1.82
C PRO A 93 1.33 -5.80 1.37
N VAL A 94 1.58 -5.69 0.05
CA VAL A 94 2.60 -4.80 -0.49
C VAL A 94 2.28 -3.34 -0.15
N ALA A 95 1.03 -2.91 -0.33
CA ALA A 95 0.58 -1.58 0.04
C ALA A 95 0.68 -1.32 1.55
N VAL A 96 0.35 -2.30 2.40
CA VAL A 96 0.51 -2.18 3.86
C VAL A 96 1.98 -1.99 4.23
N VAL A 97 2.89 -2.79 3.66
CA VAL A 97 4.33 -2.65 3.93
C VAL A 97 4.84 -1.28 3.47
N LEU A 98 4.45 -0.83 2.27
CA LEU A 98 4.77 0.52 1.77
C LEU A 98 4.22 1.62 2.68
N ALA A 99 3.00 1.45 3.20
CA ALA A 99 2.39 2.41 4.12
C ALA A 99 3.11 2.43 5.48
N ILE A 100 3.52 1.28 6.02
CA ILE A 100 4.31 1.19 7.26
C ILE A 100 5.67 1.86 7.06
N ILE A 101 6.35 1.60 5.95
CA ILE A 101 7.59 2.28 5.57
C ILE A 101 7.35 3.79 5.49
N GLY A 102 6.27 4.23 4.83
CA GLY A 102 5.87 5.63 4.76
C GLY A 102 5.67 6.25 6.14
N MET A 103 4.95 5.59 7.06
CA MET A 103 4.73 6.04 8.44
C MET A 103 6.03 6.13 9.24
N PHE A 104 6.94 5.16 9.09
CA PHE A 104 8.25 5.19 9.73
C PHE A 104 9.12 6.34 9.21
N LEU A 105 9.18 6.51 7.89
CA LEU A 105 9.92 7.61 7.28
C LEU A 105 9.22 8.96 7.53
N TYR A 106 7.94 9.02 7.87
CA TYR A 106 7.23 10.28 8.17
C TYR A 106 7.89 11.06 9.31
N ARG A 107 8.56 10.35 10.24
CA ARG A 107 9.35 10.95 11.31
C ARG A 107 10.58 11.72 10.80
N LEU A 108 11.03 11.40 9.58
CA LEU A 108 12.09 12.06 8.82
C LEU A 108 11.51 12.59 7.50
N PRO A 109 10.77 13.71 7.52
CA PRO A 109 10.05 14.21 6.34
C PRO A 109 10.97 14.39 5.12
N ILE A 110 12.24 14.78 5.34
CA ILE A 110 13.27 14.90 4.30
C ILE A 110 13.56 13.57 3.61
N ALA A 111 13.59 12.45 4.33
CA ALA A 111 13.83 11.13 3.76
C ALA A 111 12.68 10.68 2.86
N VAL A 112 11.43 10.95 3.26
CA VAL A 112 10.24 10.67 2.43
C VAL A 112 10.29 11.45 1.12
N PHE A 113 10.52 12.76 1.18
CA PHE A 113 10.57 13.60 -0.02
C PHE A 113 11.74 13.23 -0.94
N SER A 114 12.90 12.92 -0.37
CA SER A 114 14.06 12.50 -1.15
C SER A 114 13.81 11.18 -1.87
N LEU A 115 13.29 10.18 -1.15
CA LEU A 115 13.06 8.84 -1.66
C LEU A 115 11.92 8.80 -2.68
N SER A 116 10.83 9.52 -2.42
CA SER A 116 9.75 9.71 -3.41
C SER A 116 10.24 10.46 -4.65
N GLY A 117 11.02 11.53 -4.48
CA GLY A 117 11.64 12.26 -5.59
C GLY A 117 12.53 11.37 -6.47
N PHE A 118 13.40 10.56 -5.85
CA PHE A 118 14.25 9.60 -6.56
C PHE A 118 13.44 8.57 -7.36
N ILE A 119 12.38 8.01 -6.76
CA ILE A 119 11.50 7.06 -7.46
C ILE A 119 10.80 7.74 -8.63
N SER A 120 10.23 8.93 -8.44
CA SER A 120 9.56 9.67 -9.51
C SER A 120 10.50 10.02 -10.66
N ILE A 121 11.73 10.47 -10.36
CA ILE A 121 12.76 10.74 -11.37
C ILE A 121 13.15 9.44 -12.08
N GLY A 122 13.32 8.34 -11.36
CA GLY A 122 13.65 7.04 -11.94
C GLY A 122 12.56 6.53 -12.90
N ILE A 123 11.29 6.67 -12.53
CA ILE A 123 10.14 6.33 -13.39
C ILE A 123 10.11 7.22 -14.63
N LEU A 124 10.29 8.54 -14.46
CA LEU A 124 10.35 9.48 -15.59
C LEU A 124 11.51 9.17 -16.53
N TYR A 125 12.70 8.86 -15.98
CA TYR A 125 13.88 8.47 -16.75
C TYR A 125 13.64 7.15 -17.50
N TYR A 126 13.03 6.16 -16.86
CA TYR A 126 12.67 4.91 -17.51
C TYR A 126 11.69 5.14 -18.66
N PHE A 127 10.65 5.95 -18.47
CA PHE A 127 9.71 6.28 -19.54
C PHE A 127 10.33 7.09 -20.67
N TYR A 128 11.32 7.95 -20.37
CA TYR A 128 12.07 8.66 -21.38
C TYR A 128 12.91 7.72 -22.24
N ARG A 129 13.52 6.69 -21.63
CA ARG A 129 14.40 5.73 -22.33
C ARG A 129 13.65 4.58 -23.02
N ALA A 130 12.48 4.21 -22.50
CA ALA A 130 11.64 3.14 -23.07
C ALA A 130 10.80 3.60 -24.28
N LYS A 131 10.98 4.85 -24.70
CA LYS A 131 10.37 5.47 -25.87
C LYS A 131 11.43 5.70 -26.94
#